data_AF-A0A150GE16-F1
#
_entry.id   AF-A0A150GE16-F1
#
_cell.length_a   1.000
_cell.length_b   1.000
_cell.length_c   1.000
_cell.angle_alpha   90.00
_cell.angle_beta   90.00
_cell.angle_gamma   90.00
#
_symmetry.space_group_name_H-M   'P 1'
#
loop_
_entity.id
_entity.type
_entity.pdbx_description
1 polymer ?
#
loop_
_entity_poly.entity_id
_entity_poly.type
_entity_poly.pdbx_seq_one_letter_code
_entity_poly.pdbx_strand_id
1 'polypeptide(L)'
;MQTDGVPSGARRSEDNRRLLEIQNPSLAAEGIWAHATPRPETGGLLIASLQGPTILNDDKLWQAVVFLTSHGPEGSVGLILNRPTGMVLGRKPGGLPLELGVVPGVYMAGQEAATGAVQAGKLPAADFKFFAGALTWGPGQLEEEMARGAWYAAACSRSLVLKSALQLPVPLWREVLQLMGGQYVGVAREGYEGDE
;
A
#
# COMPACT_ATOMS: atom_id res chain seq x y z
N MET A 1 3.45 -22.08 -30.95
CA MET A 1 3.74 -22.25 -29.52
C MET A 1 3.42 -20.93 -28.83
N GLN A 2 2.27 -20.86 -28.16
CA GLN A 2 1.84 -19.69 -27.39
C GLN A 2 2.75 -19.57 -26.17
N THR A 3 3.51 -18.49 -26.07
CA THR A 3 4.11 -18.07 -24.80
C THR A 3 3.01 -17.37 -24.02
N ASP A 4 2.41 -18.07 -23.06
CA ASP A 4 1.49 -17.45 -22.11
C ASP A 4 2.24 -16.36 -21.35
N GLY A 5 2.01 -15.13 -21.77
CA GLY A 5 2.59 -13.94 -21.16
C GLY A 5 1.92 -13.69 -19.82
N VAL A 6 2.50 -14.21 -18.74
CA VAL A 6 2.13 -13.80 -17.38
C VAL A 6 2.16 -12.26 -17.34
N PRO A 7 1.05 -11.59 -16.99
CA PRO A 7 0.98 -10.14 -17.08
C PRO A 7 2.00 -9.50 -16.13
N SER A 8 2.63 -8.40 -16.56
CA SER A 8 3.87 -7.87 -15.96
C SER A 8 3.80 -7.51 -14.48
N GLY A 9 2.59 -7.26 -13.94
CA GLY A 9 2.34 -6.98 -12.53
C GLY A 9 2.27 -8.24 -11.66
N ALA A 10 1.85 -9.38 -12.21
CA ALA A 10 1.91 -10.67 -11.54
C ALA A 10 3.37 -11.11 -11.34
N ARG A 11 4.22 -10.98 -12.37
CA ARG A 11 5.68 -11.20 -12.24
C ARG A 11 6.31 -10.33 -11.14
N ARG A 12 5.97 -9.05 -11.07
CA ARG A 12 6.50 -8.13 -10.03
C ARG A 12 6.09 -8.51 -8.61
N SER A 13 4.88 -9.06 -8.44
CA SER A 13 4.42 -9.51 -7.12
C SER A 13 5.15 -10.78 -6.68
N GLU A 14 5.49 -11.66 -7.63
CA GLU A 14 6.33 -12.85 -7.39
C GLU A 14 7.77 -12.46 -7.05
N ASP A 15 8.33 -11.46 -7.74
CA ASP A 15 9.68 -10.93 -7.47
C ASP A 15 9.78 -10.35 -6.05
N ASN A 16 8.82 -9.49 -5.65
CA ASN A 16 8.77 -8.94 -4.29
C ASN A 16 8.67 -10.01 -3.20
N ARG A 17 7.90 -11.07 -3.46
CA ARG A 17 7.76 -12.20 -2.55
C ARG A 17 9.08 -12.98 -2.42
N ARG A 18 9.78 -13.23 -3.52
CA ARG A 18 11.10 -13.87 -3.52
C ARG A 18 12.13 -13.06 -2.75
N LEU A 19 12.11 -11.73 -2.87
CA LEU A 19 13.01 -10.87 -2.08
C LEU A 19 12.72 -10.98 -0.58
N LEU A 20 11.45 -10.98 -0.18
CA LEU A 20 11.08 -11.18 1.22
C LEU A 20 11.53 -12.55 1.72
N GLU A 21 11.40 -13.61 0.91
CA GLU A 21 11.89 -14.96 1.21
C GLU A 21 13.40 -14.99 1.43
N ILE A 22 14.18 -14.26 0.64
CA ILE A 22 15.63 -14.16 0.78
C ILE A 22 16.02 -13.32 2.01
N GLN A 23 15.35 -12.19 2.24
CA GLN A 23 15.72 -11.23 3.28
C GLN A 23 15.25 -11.66 4.68
N ASN A 24 14.08 -12.30 4.77
CA ASN A 24 13.53 -12.78 6.05
C ASN A 24 12.60 -14.00 5.84
N PRO A 25 13.16 -15.23 5.78
CA PRO A 25 12.41 -16.45 5.48
C PRO A 25 11.26 -16.75 6.45
N SER A 26 11.45 -16.47 7.75
CA SER A 26 10.43 -16.69 8.78
C SER A 26 9.18 -15.84 8.54
N LEU A 27 9.40 -14.63 8.04
CA LEU A 27 8.38 -13.62 7.79
C LEU A 27 7.69 -13.83 6.44
N ALA A 28 8.44 -14.34 5.46
CA ALA A 28 7.90 -14.73 4.16
C ALA A 28 7.00 -15.97 4.22
N ALA A 29 7.21 -16.83 5.22
CA ALA A 29 6.38 -17.99 5.49
C ALA A 29 5.01 -17.63 6.09
N GLU A 30 4.81 -16.38 6.54
CA GLU A 30 3.50 -15.90 6.98
C GLU A 30 2.52 -15.84 5.80
N GLY A 31 1.28 -16.29 6.03
CA GLY A 31 0.21 -16.18 5.05
C GLY A 31 -0.16 -14.74 4.72
N ILE A 32 -1.04 -14.56 3.74
CA ILE A 32 -1.67 -13.25 3.50
C ILE A 32 -2.77 -13.07 4.55
N TRP A 33 -2.67 -12.02 5.34
CA TRP A 33 -3.63 -11.71 6.39
C TRP A 33 -3.79 -10.19 6.55
N ALA A 34 -4.96 -9.79 7.03
CA ALA A 34 -5.24 -8.46 7.55
C ALA A 34 -6.26 -8.58 8.69
N HIS A 35 -6.20 -7.71 9.68
CA HIS A 35 -7.23 -7.61 10.71
C HIS A 35 -7.42 -6.17 11.13
N ALA A 36 -8.65 -5.82 11.51
CA ALA A 36 -8.96 -4.49 11.99
C ALA A 36 -8.16 -4.16 13.26
N THR A 37 -7.77 -2.91 13.41
CA THR A 37 -7.17 -2.37 14.63
C THR A 37 -7.98 -1.17 15.12
N PRO A 38 -8.03 -0.94 16.45
CA PRO A 38 -8.78 0.19 16.99
C PRO A 38 -8.09 1.54 16.77
N ARG A 39 -6.79 1.53 16.42
CA ARG A 39 -5.95 2.71 16.24
C ARG A 39 -5.03 2.53 15.04
N PRO A 40 -4.63 3.62 14.37
CA PRO A 40 -3.64 3.58 13.32
C PRO A 40 -2.26 3.26 13.91
N GLU A 41 -1.43 2.58 13.12
CA GLU A 41 -0.06 2.23 13.49
C GLU A 41 0.87 2.35 12.29
N THR A 42 2.12 2.72 12.54
CA THR A 42 3.16 2.73 11.50
C THR A 42 3.35 1.33 10.95
N GLY A 43 3.32 1.18 9.63
CA GLY A 43 3.33 -0.11 8.95
C GLY A 43 1.95 -0.76 8.78
N GLY A 44 0.90 -0.15 9.32
CA GLY A 44 -0.49 -0.56 9.12
C GLY A 44 -1.11 0.03 7.84
N LEU A 45 -2.38 -0.33 7.62
CA LEU A 45 -3.21 0.19 6.54
C LEU A 45 -4.31 1.10 7.07
N LEU A 46 -4.64 2.11 6.27
CA LEU A 46 -5.91 2.83 6.33
C LEU A 46 -6.75 2.47 5.11
N ILE A 47 -7.99 2.09 5.34
CA ILE A 47 -8.95 1.72 4.32
C ILE A 47 -10.05 2.79 4.34
N ALA A 48 -10.26 3.49 3.25
CA ALA A 48 -11.36 4.44 3.15
C ALA A 48 -12.69 3.72 3.37
N SER A 49 -13.53 4.25 4.25
CA SER A 49 -14.91 3.77 4.37
C SER A 49 -15.74 4.21 3.17
N LEU A 50 -16.93 3.63 2.99
CA LEU A 50 -17.85 4.05 1.93
C LEU A 50 -18.29 5.52 2.09
N GLN A 51 -18.31 6.03 3.31
CA GLN A 51 -18.63 7.43 3.61
C GLN A 51 -17.40 8.34 3.62
N GLY A 52 -16.19 7.77 3.59
CA GLY A 52 -14.92 8.49 3.71
C GLY A 52 -14.81 9.67 2.74
N PRO A 53 -15.05 9.49 1.44
CA PRO A 53 -14.95 10.60 0.48
C PRO A 53 -15.90 11.77 0.79
N THR A 54 -17.12 11.48 1.24
CA THR A 54 -18.08 12.51 1.66
C THR A 54 -17.63 13.21 2.95
N ILE A 55 -17.15 12.44 3.93
CA ILE A 55 -16.68 12.99 5.22
C ILE A 55 -15.47 13.92 5.03
N LEU A 56 -14.57 13.52 4.12
CA LEU A 56 -13.32 14.24 3.82
C LEU A 56 -13.48 15.27 2.70
N ASN A 57 -14.64 15.33 2.04
CA ASN A 57 -14.91 16.15 0.87
C ASN A 57 -13.84 15.96 -0.23
N ASP A 58 -13.46 14.71 -0.46
CA ASP A 58 -12.48 14.33 -1.49
C ASP A 58 -12.86 12.99 -2.14
N ASP A 59 -13.60 13.07 -3.24
CA ASP A 59 -14.01 11.93 -4.07
C ASP A 59 -12.82 11.11 -4.58
N LYS A 60 -11.64 11.73 -4.67
CA LYS A 60 -10.46 11.00 -5.09
C LYS A 60 -10.16 9.90 -4.10
N LEU A 61 -10.53 9.99 -2.83
CA LEU A 61 -10.28 9.00 -1.79
C LEU A 61 -11.21 7.78 -1.83
N TRP A 62 -12.15 7.70 -2.77
CA TRP A 62 -12.99 6.50 -2.94
C TRP A 62 -12.16 5.22 -3.02
N GLN A 63 -12.52 4.26 -2.18
CA GLN A 63 -11.85 2.97 -2.02
C GLN A 63 -10.31 3.06 -1.87
N ALA A 64 -9.78 4.13 -1.28
CA ALA A 64 -8.35 4.25 -1.02
C ALA A 64 -7.87 3.15 -0.06
N VAL A 65 -6.73 2.55 -0.38
CA VAL A 65 -5.93 1.77 0.56
C VAL A 65 -4.61 2.48 0.75
N VAL A 66 -4.33 2.93 1.97
CA VAL A 66 -3.16 3.72 2.32
C VAL A 66 -2.26 2.91 3.24
N PHE A 67 -0.97 2.86 2.97
CA PHE A 67 0.04 2.32 3.88
C PHE A 67 0.62 3.45 4.72
N LEU A 68 0.52 3.35 6.05
CA LEU A 68 1.07 4.34 6.98
C LEU A 68 2.58 4.16 7.11
N THR A 69 3.33 5.18 6.73
CA THR A 69 4.81 5.17 6.78
C THR A 69 5.35 5.83 8.03
N SER A 70 4.59 6.74 8.64
CA SER A 70 4.84 7.28 9.96
C SER A 70 3.52 7.68 10.63
N HIS A 71 3.50 7.57 11.95
CA HIS A 71 2.39 7.99 12.80
C HIS A 71 2.92 8.38 14.18
N GLY A 72 2.53 9.56 14.67
CA GLY A 72 2.96 10.08 15.97
C GLY A 72 2.34 11.44 16.31
N PRO A 73 2.79 12.08 17.41
CA PRO A 73 2.20 13.33 17.89
C PRO A 73 2.33 14.50 16.92
N GLU A 74 3.36 14.48 16.06
CA GLU A 74 3.59 15.52 15.03
C GLU A 74 2.72 15.33 13.78
N GLY A 75 1.97 14.23 13.69
CA GLY A 75 1.12 13.89 12.55
C GLY A 75 1.45 12.53 11.94
N SER A 76 0.93 12.30 10.74
CA SER A 76 1.04 11.01 10.05
C SER A 76 1.37 11.20 8.58
N VAL A 77 2.04 10.22 7.99
CA VAL A 77 2.32 10.18 6.55
C VAL A 77 1.95 8.79 6.01
N GLY A 78 1.33 8.76 4.83
CA GLY A 78 0.93 7.51 4.19
C GLY A 78 0.99 7.54 2.66
N LEU A 79 1.10 6.36 2.07
CA LEU A 79 1.18 6.15 0.61
C LEU A 79 -0.04 5.37 0.12
N ILE A 80 -0.69 5.87 -0.94
CA ILE A 80 -1.84 5.16 -1.52
C ILE A 80 -1.34 3.97 -2.36
N LEU A 81 -1.74 2.76 -1.98
CA LEU A 81 -1.26 1.51 -2.57
C LEU A 81 -1.96 1.13 -3.88
N ASN A 82 -3.24 1.48 -4.01
CA ASN A 82 -4.10 1.07 -5.10
C ASN A 82 -4.40 2.16 -6.12
N ARG A 83 -3.57 3.23 -6.14
CA ARG A 83 -3.62 4.27 -7.17
C ARG A 83 -2.29 4.33 -7.92
N PRO A 84 -2.11 3.44 -8.91
CA PRO A 84 -0.92 3.47 -9.73
C PRO A 84 -0.90 4.77 -10.52
N THR A 85 0.22 5.49 -10.44
CA THR A 85 0.44 6.63 -11.31
C THR A 85 0.90 6.14 -12.68
N GLY A 86 0.35 6.66 -13.77
CA GLY A 86 0.83 6.40 -15.14
C GLY A 86 2.22 6.98 -15.44
N MET A 87 2.94 7.44 -14.42
CA MET A 87 4.29 7.97 -14.54
C MET A 87 5.26 6.82 -14.78
N VAL A 88 5.81 6.77 -16.00
CA VAL A 88 7.01 5.99 -16.29
C VAL A 88 8.20 6.82 -15.84
N LEU A 89 9.14 6.21 -15.11
CA LEU A 89 10.37 6.87 -14.67
C LEU A 89 11.22 7.23 -15.90
N GLY A 90 11.00 8.43 -16.45
CA GLY A 90 11.89 9.11 -17.38
C GLY A 90 12.82 10.03 -16.59
N ARG A 91 14.11 10.03 -16.93
CA ARG A 91 15.16 10.83 -16.28
C ARG A 91 14.72 12.30 -16.12
N LYS A 92 14.28 12.69 -14.92
CA LYS A 92 14.12 14.09 -14.49
C LYS A 92 14.93 14.29 -13.20
N PRO A 93 15.70 15.39 -13.07
CA PRO A 93 16.40 15.72 -11.83
C PRO A 93 15.38 16.16 -10.75
N GLY A 94 15.56 15.70 -9.51
CA GLY A 94 14.73 16.09 -8.36
C GLY A 94 14.07 14.90 -7.66
N GLY A 95 14.86 14.02 -7.04
CA GLY A 95 14.35 12.99 -6.13
C GLY A 95 14.37 13.47 -4.68
N LEU A 96 13.31 13.19 -3.90
CA LEU A 96 13.34 13.37 -2.46
C LEU A 96 14.24 12.30 -1.82
N PRO A 97 15.20 12.64 -0.94
CA PRO A 97 15.99 11.67 -0.21
C PRO A 97 15.25 11.24 1.07
N LEU A 98 14.83 9.99 1.17
CA LEU A 98 14.40 9.39 2.44
C LEU A 98 14.87 7.94 2.46
N GLU A 99 15.91 7.62 3.23
CA GLU A 99 16.21 6.23 3.63
C GLU A 99 15.62 6.02 5.03
N LEU A 100 14.40 5.48 5.10
CA LEU A 100 13.75 5.15 6.36
C LEU A 100 13.16 3.73 6.27
N GLY A 101 13.58 2.85 7.19
CA GLY A 101 12.89 1.59 7.41
C GLY A 101 11.54 1.88 8.05
N VAL A 102 10.45 1.56 7.36
CA VAL A 102 9.08 1.76 7.89
C VAL A 102 8.74 0.64 8.85
N VAL A 103 8.92 -0.60 8.39
CA VAL A 103 8.87 -1.83 9.18
C VAL A 103 9.96 -2.78 8.65
N PRO A 104 10.45 -3.77 9.43
CA PRO A 104 11.47 -4.70 8.92
C PRO A 104 11.04 -5.31 7.59
N GLY A 105 11.84 -5.26 6.52
CA GLY A 105 11.45 -5.76 5.19
C GLY A 105 10.62 -4.82 4.32
N VAL A 106 10.26 -3.61 4.78
CA VAL A 106 9.69 -2.53 3.96
C VAL A 106 10.48 -1.24 4.18
N TYR A 107 11.14 -0.80 3.12
CA TYR A 107 12.02 0.36 3.14
C TYR A 107 11.47 1.44 2.22
N MET A 108 11.59 2.69 2.63
CA MET A 108 11.49 3.83 1.72
C MET A 108 12.88 4.33 1.40
N ALA A 109 13.12 4.59 0.11
CA ALA A 109 14.36 5.15 -0.43
C ALA A 109 14.02 6.31 -1.36
N GLY A 110 14.90 7.32 -1.40
CA GLY A 110 14.81 8.38 -2.40
C GLY A 110 15.11 7.88 -3.81
N GLN A 111 14.58 8.56 -4.84
CA GLN A 111 14.79 8.17 -6.24
C GLN A 111 16.27 8.06 -6.60
N GLU A 112 17.12 8.96 -6.09
CA GLU A 112 18.56 8.98 -6.39
C GLU A 112 19.28 7.78 -5.79
N ALA A 113 18.97 7.42 -4.53
CA ALA A 113 19.52 6.24 -3.87
C ALA A 113 19.10 4.94 -4.59
N ALA A 114 17.82 4.81 -4.94
CA ALA A 114 17.31 3.68 -5.71
C ALA A 114 17.99 3.57 -7.08
N THR A 115 18.10 4.69 -7.81
CA THR A 115 18.75 4.73 -9.12
C THR A 115 20.24 4.36 -9.01
N GLY A 116 20.94 4.87 -8.00
CA GLY A 116 22.34 4.55 -7.75
C GLY A 116 22.55 3.08 -7.44
N ALA A 117 21.69 2.46 -6.62
CA ALA A 117 21.76 1.05 -6.30
C ALA A 117 21.55 0.15 -7.54
N VAL A 118 20.60 0.52 -8.40
CA VAL A 118 20.34 -0.18 -9.67
C VAL A 118 21.50 -0.03 -10.64
N GLN A 119 22.00 1.19 -10.84
CA GLN A 119 23.13 1.44 -11.75
C GLN A 119 24.42 0.76 -11.29
N ALA A 120 24.62 0.66 -9.98
CA ALA A 120 25.75 -0.06 -9.39
C ALA A 120 25.57 -1.59 -9.40
N GLY A 121 24.46 -2.12 -9.91
CA GLY A 121 24.17 -3.55 -9.96
C GLY A 121 23.94 -4.19 -8.58
N LYS A 122 23.72 -3.38 -7.54
CA LYS A 122 23.51 -3.86 -6.16
C LYS A 122 22.09 -4.37 -5.93
N LEU A 123 21.12 -3.77 -6.61
CA LEU A 123 19.70 -4.12 -6.52
C LEU A 123 19.06 -4.09 -7.92
N PRO A 124 18.24 -5.10 -8.30
CA PRO A 124 17.49 -5.05 -9.54
C PRO A 124 16.41 -3.96 -9.52
N ALA A 125 16.14 -3.34 -10.67
CA ALA A 125 15.09 -2.31 -10.79
C ALA A 125 13.68 -2.83 -10.47
N ALA A 126 13.47 -4.15 -10.59
CA ALA A 126 12.22 -4.81 -10.26
C ALA A 126 11.87 -4.77 -8.76
N ASP A 127 12.87 -4.57 -7.90
CA ASP A 127 12.72 -4.56 -6.43
C ASP A 127 12.12 -3.25 -5.91
N PHE A 128 11.94 -2.26 -6.79
CA PHE A 128 11.45 -0.93 -6.42
C PHE A 128 10.02 -0.73 -6.89
N LYS A 129 9.14 -0.36 -5.95
CA LYS A 129 7.81 0.17 -6.22
C LYS A 129 7.84 1.68 -5.96
N PHE A 130 7.51 2.46 -6.99
CA PHE A 130 7.48 3.92 -6.91
C PHE A 130 6.06 4.40 -6.63
N PHE A 131 5.96 5.43 -5.79
CA PHE A 131 4.73 6.13 -5.47
C PHE A 131 4.94 7.61 -5.77
N ALA A 132 3.98 8.24 -6.45
CA ALA A 132 4.01 9.69 -6.68
C ALA A 132 2.93 10.35 -5.83
N GLY A 133 3.37 11.05 -4.78
CA GLY A 133 2.50 11.67 -3.78
C GLY A 133 2.39 10.86 -2.49
N ALA A 134 2.15 11.58 -1.39
CA ALA A 134 1.87 11.04 -0.08
C ALA A 134 0.66 11.78 0.49
N LEU A 135 -0.12 11.09 1.32
CA LEU A 135 -1.11 11.72 2.19
C LEU A 135 -0.40 12.13 3.48
N THR A 136 -0.68 13.34 3.94
CA THR A 136 -0.10 13.91 5.15
C THR A 136 -1.23 14.39 6.05
N TRP A 137 -1.18 13.98 7.30
CA TRP A 137 -2.09 14.42 8.35
C TRP A 137 -1.33 15.29 9.33
N GLY A 138 -1.93 16.40 9.74
CA GLY A 138 -1.45 17.19 10.87
C GLY A 138 -1.62 16.46 12.21
N PRO A 139 -1.07 17.02 13.31
CA PRO A 139 -1.25 16.49 14.65
C PRO A 139 -2.71 16.18 14.99
N GLY A 140 -3.02 14.91 15.32
CA GLY A 140 -4.36 14.45 15.72
C GLY A 140 -5.43 14.40 14.62
N GLN A 141 -5.12 14.86 13.40
CA GLN A 141 -6.09 14.94 12.31
C GLN A 141 -6.56 13.55 11.87
N LEU A 142 -5.66 12.57 11.79
CA LEU A 142 -6.00 11.21 11.37
C LEU A 142 -6.99 10.57 12.35
N GLU A 143 -6.77 10.77 13.65
CA GLU A 143 -7.64 10.28 14.71
C GLU A 143 -9.02 10.93 14.66
N GLU A 144 -9.10 12.23 14.36
CA GLU A 144 -10.37 12.92 14.16
C GLU A 144 -11.14 12.37 12.95
N GLU A 145 -10.45 12.17 11.82
CA GLU A 145 -11.03 11.58 10.62
C GLU A 145 -11.52 10.14 10.86
N MET A 146 -10.76 9.34 11.61
CA MET A 146 -11.16 8.00 12.05
C MET A 146 -12.38 8.05 12.98
N ALA A 147 -12.41 8.97 13.94
CA ALA A 147 -13.54 9.13 14.87
C ALA A 147 -14.82 9.54 14.13
N ARG A 148 -14.70 10.29 13.03
CA ARG A 148 -15.80 10.63 12.13
C ARG A 148 -16.21 9.48 11.21
N GLY A 149 -15.48 8.37 11.21
CA GLY A 149 -15.78 7.18 10.41
C GLY A 149 -15.22 7.22 8.98
N ALA A 150 -14.26 8.10 8.67
CA ALA A 150 -13.70 8.20 7.33
C ALA A 150 -12.78 7.03 6.97
N TRP A 151 -12.10 6.47 7.97
CA TRP A 151 -11.08 5.44 7.79
C TRP A 151 -11.30 4.25 8.72
N TYR A 152 -11.03 3.06 8.20
CA TYR A 152 -10.77 1.86 9.02
C TYR A 152 -9.27 1.64 9.10
N ALA A 153 -8.76 1.34 10.30
CA ALA A 153 -7.37 0.93 10.49
C ALA A 153 -7.26 -0.60 10.48
N ALA A 154 -6.18 -1.11 9.90
CA ALA A 154 -5.88 -2.53 9.89
C ALA A 154 -4.38 -2.80 10.02
N ALA A 155 -4.04 -3.86 10.74
CA ALA A 155 -2.74 -4.51 10.63
C ALA A 155 -2.79 -5.47 9.44
N CYS A 156 -1.64 -5.71 8.80
CA CYS A 156 -1.58 -6.62 7.67
C CYS A 156 -0.22 -7.30 7.51
N SER A 157 -0.20 -8.38 6.73
CA SER A 157 1.05 -9.00 6.31
C SER A 157 1.74 -8.19 5.23
N ARG A 158 3.07 -8.22 5.21
CA ARG A 158 3.89 -7.50 4.21
C ARG A 158 3.60 -7.95 2.79
N SER A 159 3.36 -9.25 2.64
CA SER A 159 2.97 -9.85 1.37
C SER A 159 1.73 -9.17 0.79
N LEU A 160 0.81 -8.64 1.62
CA LEU A 160 -0.36 -7.88 1.16
C LEU A 160 0.04 -6.48 0.65
N VAL A 161 0.89 -5.76 1.37
CA VAL A 161 1.37 -4.40 0.99
C VAL A 161 2.19 -4.43 -0.31
N LEU A 162 3.00 -5.47 -0.48
CA LEU A 162 3.91 -5.63 -1.61
C LEU A 162 3.23 -6.09 -2.90
N LYS A 163 1.94 -6.48 -2.85
CA LYS A 163 1.17 -6.85 -4.04
C LYS A 163 1.09 -5.69 -5.04
N SER A 164 1.14 -6.04 -6.32
CA SER A 164 0.82 -5.11 -7.40
C SER A 164 -0.70 -4.93 -7.49
N ALA A 165 -1.21 -3.76 -7.10
CA ALA A 165 -2.64 -3.44 -7.15
C ALA A 165 -3.21 -3.37 -8.57
N LEU A 166 -2.37 -3.26 -9.61
CA LEU A 166 -2.77 -3.13 -11.01
C LEU A 166 -3.33 -4.40 -11.65
N GLN A 167 -3.13 -5.57 -11.05
CA GLN A 167 -3.46 -6.86 -11.65
C GLN A 167 -4.05 -7.85 -10.64
N LEU A 168 -4.68 -7.33 -9.58
CA LEU A 168 -5.34 -8.21 -8.63
C LEU A 168 -6.67 -8.72 -9.21
N PRO A 169 -6.97 -10.02 -9.07
CA PRO A 169 -8.26 -10.58 -9.47
C PRO A 169 -9.42 -9.95 -8.67
N VAL A 170 -9.11 -9.43 -7.49
CA VAL A 170 -10.03 -8.71 -6.60
C VAL A 170 -9.36 -7.36 -6.27
N PRO A 171 -10.04 -6.21 -6.41
CA PRO A 171 -9.45 -4.92 -6.06
C PRO A 171 -8.89 -4.92 -4.63
N LEU A 172 -7.72 -4.29 -4.42
CA LEU A 172 -7.01 -4.35 -3.12
C LEU A 172 -7.90 -3.92 -1.94
N TRP A 173 -8.73 -2.89 -2.13
CA TRP A 173 -9.67 -2.41 -1.11
C TRP A 173 -10.64 -3.51 -0.66
N ARG A 174 -11.21 -4.25 -1.62
CA ARG A 174 -12.12 -5.37 -1.36
C ARG A 174 -11.40 -6.53 -0.68
N GLU A 175 -10.21 -6.87 -1.16
CA GLU A 175 -9.39 -7.96 -0.59
C GLU A 175 -9.05 -7.69 0.87
N VAL A 176 -8.60 -6.48 1.21
CA VAL A 176 -8.25 -6.10 2.60
C VAL A 176 -9.48 -6.21 3.52
N LEU A 177 -10.63 -5.68 3.10
CA LEU A 177 -11.87 -5.75 3.90
C LEU A 177 -12.37 -7.19 4.08
N GLN A 178 -12.22 -8.04 3.06
CA GLN A 178 -12.54 -9.46 3.17
C GLN A 178 -11.62 -10.19 4.16
N LEU A 179 -10.32 -9.88 4.12
CA LEU A 179 -9.34 -10.43 5.06
C LEU A 179 -9.60 -9.97 6.50
N MET A 180 -10.00 -8.72 6.70
CA MET A 180 -10.39 -8.19 8.02
C MET A 180 -11.59 -8.93 8.63
N GLY A 181 -12.45 -9.54 7.81
CA GLY A 181 -13.55 -10.39 8.24
C GLY A 181 -14.68 -9.63 8.95
N GLY A 182 -15.61 -10.37 9.57
CA GLY A 182 -16.71 -9.79 10.35
C GLY A 182 -17.58 -8.81 9.57
N GLN A 183 -17.85 -7.64 10.15
CA GLN A 183 -18.68 -6.59 9.52
C GLN A 183 -18.08 -6.03 8.22
N TYR A 184 -16.76 -6.10 8.06
CA TYR A 184 -16.06 -5.52 6.90
C TYR A 184 -16.36 -6.28 5.61
N VAL A 185 -16.76 -7.56 5.69
CA VAL A 185 -17.21 -8.34 4.53
C VAL A 185 -18.47 -7.74 3.92
N GLY A 186 -19.39 -7.22 4.74
CA GLY A 186 -20.59 -6.52 4.26
C GLY A 186 -20.25 -5.23 3.53
N VAL A 187 -19.35 -4.43 4.10
CA VAL A 187 -18.83 -3.19 3.48
C VAL A 187 -18.16 -3.50 2.14
N ALA A 188 -17.37 -4.57 2.08
CA ALA A 188 -16.69 -5.00 0.87
C ALA A 188 -17.66 -5.39 -0.27
N ARG A 189 -18.86 -5.89 0.08
CA ARG A 189 -19.91 -6.22 -0.88
C ARG A 189 -20.63 -4.96 -1.36
N GLU A 190 -21.09 -4.14 -0.42
CA GLU A 190 -21.83 -2.90 -0.68
C GLU A 190 -21.04 -1.93 -1.58
N GLY A 191 -19.71 -1.84 -1.39
CA GLY A 191 -18.86 -1.00 -2.23
C GLY A 191 -18.80 -1.37 -3.72
N TYR A 192 -19.34 -2.52 -4.12
CA TYR A 192 -19.45 -2.98 -5.51
C TYR A 192 -20.88 -3.40 -5.89
N GLU A 193 -21.88 -3.18 -5.03
CA GLU A 193 -23.29 -3.38 -5.38
C GLU A 193 -23.68 -2.30 -6.41
N GLY A 194 -23.69 -2.69 -7.69
CA GLY A 194 -23.88 -1.81 -8.86
C GLY A 194 -23.13 -2.24 -10.12
N ASP A 195 -22.16 -3.16 -9.99
CA ASP A 195 -21.34 -3.69 -11.10
C ASP A 195 -21.78 -5.11 -11.59
N GLU A 196 -22.85 -5.68 -11.04
CA GLU A 196 -23.50 -6.94 -11.49
C GLU A 196 -24.76 -6.67 -12.30
#